data_AF-A0A2H8TXZ8-F1
#
_entry.id   AF-A0A2H8TXZ8-F1
#
_cell.length_a   1.000
_cell.length_b   1.000
_cell.length_c   1.000
_cell.angle_alpha   90.00
_cell.angle_beta   90.00
_cell.angle_gamma   90.00
#
_symmetry.space_group_name_H-M   'P 1'
#
loop_
_entity.id
_entity.type
_entity.pdbx_description
1 polymer ?
#
loop_
_entity_poly.entity_id
_entity_poly.type
_entity_poly.pdbx_seq_one_letter_code
_entity_poly.pdbx_strand_id
1 'polypeptide(L)'
;MCGRNIKGSVVGILGCGRIGISIAEKLANFKISQLLYISRSEKPEVKALSGKLVTVDELMERSDFVVVAAALNDETKFIVNRERIATMKSNAILVNIGRGH
;
A
#
# COMPACT_ATOMS: atom_id res chain seq x y z
N MET A 1 -15.00 17.63 12.44
CA MET A 1 -13.75 17.33 11.69
C MET A 1 -14.10 16.25 10.68
N CYS A 2 -14.23 16.60 9.40
CA CYS A 2 -14.53 15.61 8.35
C CYS A 2 -13.25 14.80 8.07
N GLY A 3 -13.37 13.48 7.87
CA GLY A 3 -12.23 12.55 7.80
C GLY A 3 -11.20 12.82 6.69
N ARG A 4 -10.21 11.94 6.57
CA ARG A 4 -9.10 12.12 5.63
C ARG A 4 -9.54 11.93 4.17
N ASN A 5 -9.17 12.87 3.30
CA ASN A 5 -9.45 12.79 1.87
C ASN A 5 -8.41 11.92 1.14
N ILE A 6 -8.88 11.08 0.21
CA ILE A 6 -8.04 10.23 -0.63
C ILE A 6 -7.53 10.96 -1.89
N LYS A 7 -8.24 11.99 -2.35
CA LYS A 7 -7.79 12.80 -3.50
C LYS A 7 -6.46 13.46 -3.18
N GLY A 8 -5.49 13.34 -4.09
CA GLY A 8 -4.14 13.88 -3.95
C GLY A 8 -3.25 13.14 -2.94
N SER A 9 -3.73 12.03 -2.36
CA SER A 9 -2.97 11.23 -1.40
C SER A 9 -2.02 10.24 -2.08
N VAL A 10 -1.00 9.80 -1.34
CA VAL A 10 -0.13 8.69 -1.71
C VAL A 10 -0.72 7.40 -1.13
N VAL A 11 -0.98 6.41 -1.98
CA VAL A 11 -1.53 5.12 -1.55
C VAL A 11 -0.51 4.01 -1.78
N GLY A 12 -0.21 3.25 -0.74
CA GLY A 12 0.70 2.11 -0.75
C GLY A 12 -0.04 0.78 -0.64
N ILE A 13 0.25 -0.16 -1.54
CA ILE A 13 -0.29 -1.53 -1.52
C ILE A 13 0.82 -2.52 -1.17
N LEU A 14 0.77 -3.07 0.05
CA LEU A 14 1.68 -4.11 0.51
C LEU A 14 1.13 -5.48 0.13
N GLY A 15 1.74 -6.11 -0.89
CA GLY A 15 1.29 -7.39 -1.43
C GLY A 15 0.40 -7.23 -2.66
N CYS A 16 1.01 -6.97 -3.81
CA CYS A 16 0.31 -6.73 -5.07
C CYS A 16 0.05 -8.02 -5.87
N GLY A 17 -0.78 -8.90 -5.30
CA GLY A 17 -1.37 -10.05 -6.00
C GLY A 17 -2.68 -9.68 -6.69
N ARG A 18 -3.55 -10.67 -6.96
CA ARG A 18 -4.87 -10.44 -7.58
C ARG A 18 -5.70 -9.36 -6.88
N ILE A 19 -5.74 -9.39 -5.54
CA ILE A 19 -6.48 -8.42 -4.73
C ILE A 19 -5.84 -7.03 -4.83
N GLY A 20 -4.51 -6.95 -4.69
CA GLY A 20 -3.78 -5.69 -4.80
C GLY A 20 -3.92 -5.01 -6.16
N ILE A 21 -3.92 -5.80 -7.25
CA ILE A 21 -4.18 -5.28 -8.61
C ILE A 21 -5.60 -4.70 -8.70
N SER A 22 -6.61 -5.42 -8.22
CA SER A 22 -8.00 -4.92 -8.23
C SER A 22 -8.17 -3.65 -7.39
N ILE A 23 -7.44 -3.52 -6.29
CA ILE A 23 -7.40 -2.28 -5.49
C ILE A 23 -6.78 -1.15 -6.30
N ALA A 24 -5.63 -1.39 -6.94
CA ALA A 24 -4.98 -0.39 -7.80
C ALA A 24 -5.91 0.11 -8.91
N GLU A 25 -6.62 -0.78 -9.59
CA GLU A 25 -7.59 -0.45 -10.64
C GLU A 25 -8.72 0.44 -10.10
N LYS A 26 -9.25 0.14 -8.91
CA LYS A 26 -10.29 0.96 -8.29
C LYS A 26 -9.77 2.34 -7.92
N LEU A 27 -8.53 2.42 -7.45
CA LEU A 27 -7.88 3.69 -7.06
C LEU A 27 -7.62 4.63 -8.23
N ALA A 28 -7.54 4.12 -9.47
CA ALA A 28 -7.28 4.92 -10.67
C ALA A 28 -8.24 6.13 -10.82
N ASN A 29 -9.50 5.97 -10.39
CA ASN A 29 -10.51 7.02 -10.51
C ASN A 29 -10.56 7.99 -9.31
N PHE A 30 -9.79 7.74 -8.25
CA PHE A 30 -9.81 8.56 -7.02
C PHE A 30 -8.90 9.79 -7.07
N LYS A 31 -8.20 10.02 -8.20
CA LYS A 31 -7.28 11.15 -8.38
C LYS A 31 -6.23 11.23 -7.27
N ILE A 32 -5.66 10.07 -6.92
CA ILE A 32 -4.51 9.97 -6.00
C ILE A 32 -3.29 10.63 -6.63
N SER A 33 -2.35 11.12 -5.82
CA SER A 33 -1.12 11.73 -6.34
C SER A 33 -0.11 10.68 -6.77
N GLN A 34 -0.03 9.56 -6.04
CA GLN A 34 0.93 8.50 -6.34
C GLN A 34 0.44 7.14 -5.83
N LEU A 35 0.67 6.10 -6.63
CA LEU A 35 0.45 4.72 -6.25
C LEU A 35 1.81 4.02 -6.01
N LEU A 36 1.98 3.47 -4.82
CA LEU A 36 3.15 2.68 -4.41
C LEU A 36 2.72 1.22 -4.23
N TYR A 37 3.58 0.27 -4.57
CA TYR A 37 3.28 -1.14 -4.31
C TYR A 37 4.51 -1.99 -4.02
N ILE A 38 4.26 -3.12 -3.36
CA ILE A 38 5.23 -4.18 -3.10
C ILE A 38 4.79 -5.48 -3.74
N SER A 39 5.69 -6.10 -4.49
CA SER A 39 5.53 -7.41 -5.10
C SER A 39 6.92 -8.02 -5.37
N ARG A 40 6.98 -9.35 -5.47
CA ARG A 40 8.21 -10.08 -5.83
C ARG A 40 8.69 -9.78 -7.26
N SER A 41 7.77 -9.38 -8.12
CA SER A 41 8.04 -8.99 -9.51
C SER A 41 7.26 -7.73 -9.86
N GLU A 42 7.70 -7.02 -10.89
CA GLU A 42 6.92 -5.93 -11.48
C GLU A 42 5.54 -6.45 -11.95
N LYS A 43 4.52 -5.60 -11.86
CA LYS A 43 3.14 -5.89 -12.27
C LYS A 43 2.74 -4.97 -13.41
N PRO A 44 2.68 -5.46 -14.66
CA PRO A 44 2.35 -4.64 -15.83
C PRO A 44 1.04 -3.87 -15.67
N GLU A 45 0.04 -4.48 -15.05
CA GLU A 45 -1.28 -3.88 -14.80
C GLU A 45 -1.18 -2.66 -13.89
N VAL A 46 -0.36 -2.75 -12.85
CA VAL A 46 -0.15 -1.66 -11.88
C VAL A 46 0.78 -0.59 -12.45
N LYS A 47 1.78 -1.00 -13.24
CA LYS A 47 2.67 -0.10 -13.96
C LYS A 47 1.90 0.76 -14.98
N ALA A 48 0.93 0.17 -15.69
CA ALA A 48 0.04 0.90 -16.59
C ALA A 48 -0.77 1.99 -15.87
N LEU A 49 -1.04 1.80 -14.57
CA LEU A 49 -1.68 2.80 -13.70
C LEU A 49 -0.68 3.76 -13.06
N SER A 50 0.55 3.86 -13.59
CA SER A 50 1.64 4.66 -13.03
C SER A 50 2.03 4.28 -11.60
N GLY A 51 1.77 3.03 -11.20
CA GLY A 51 2.20 2.51 -9.92
C GLY A 51 3.71 2.24 -9.89
N LYS A 52 4.35 2.64 -8.79
CA LYS A 52 5.80 2.48 -8.57
C LYS A 52 6.08 1.31 -7.63
N LEU A 53 6.88 0.35 -8.08
CA LEU A 53 7.45 -0.69 -7.22
C LEU A 53 8.53 -0.06 -6.33
N VAL A 54 8.42 -0.25 -5.02
CA VAL A 54 9.30 0.37 -4.02
C VAL A 54 9.78 -0.65 -2.99
N THR A 55 10.53 -0.24 -1.97
CA THR A 55 10.80 -1.07 -0.78
C THR A 55 9.69 -0.92 0.25
N VAL A 56 9.58 -1.87 1.19
CA VAL A 56 8.55 -1.78 2.25
C VAL A 56 8.76 -0.52 3.08
N ASP A 57 10.00 -0.17 3.40
CA ASP A 57 10.29 1.01 4.21
C ASP A 57 9.91 2.30 3.48
N GLU A 58 10.23 2.42 2.18
CA GLU A 58 9.79 3.55 1.34
C GLU A 58 8.25 3.63 1.27
N LEU A 59 7.57 2.47 1.19
CA LEU A 59 6.11 2.42 1.17
C LEU A 59 5.52 2.93 2.48
N MET A 60 6.03 2.49 3.63
CA MET A 60 5.52 2.85 4.95
C MET A 60 5.73 4.34 5.25
N GLU A 61 6.89 4.88 4.89
CA GLU A 61 7.23 6.30 5.14
C GLU A 61 6.42 7.26 4.26
N ARG A 62 6.23 6.92 2.98
CA ARG A 62 5.65 7.86 1.99
C ARG A 62 4.13 7.83 1.93
N SER A 63 3.50 6.72 2.31
CA SER A 63 2.06 6.50 2.09
C SER A 63 1.19 7.25 3.10
N ASP A 64 0.12 7.86 2.60
CA ASP A 64 -0.98 8.40 3.41
C ASP A 64 -2.00 7.31 3.76
N PHE A 65 -2.13 6.32 2.88
CA PHE A 65 -2.94 5.12 3.07
C PHE A 65 -2.09 3.89 2.75
N VAL A 66 -2.01 2.93 3.66
CA VAL A 66 -1.33 1.65 3.46
C VAL A 66 -2.36 0.53 3.48
N VAL A 67 -2.44 -0.24 2.41
CA VAL A 67 -3.33 -1.40 2.30
C VAL A 67 -2.49 -2.67 2.27
N VAL A 68 -2.65 -3.51 3.30
CA VAL A 68 -1.98 -4.80 3.41
C VAL A 68 -2.89 -5.88 2.80
N ALA A 69 -2.50 -6.36 1.63
CA ALA A 69 -3.17 -7.43 0.88
C ALA A 69 -2.23 -8.63 0.61
N ALA A 70 -1.11 -8.70 1.32
CA ALA A 70 -0.14 -9.78 1.21
C ALA A 70 -0.69 -11.12 1.73
N ALA A 71 -0.32 -12.20 1.06
CA ALA A 71 -0.47 -13.54 1.60
C ALA A 71 0.51 -13.74 2.76
N LEU A 72 0.10 -14.50 3.77
CA LEU A 72 0.97 -14.85 4.89
C LEU A 72 1.98 -15.92 4.45
N ASN A 73 3.26 -15.61 4.62
CA ASN A 73 4.40 -16.52 4.53
C ASN A 73 5.49 -16.04 5.52
N ASP A 74 6.62 -16.73 5.58
CA ASP A 74 7.69 -16.38 6.53
C ASP A 74 8.31 -14.99 6.28
N GLU A 75 8.27 -14.51 5.03
CA GLU A 75 8.77 -13.19 4.65
C GLU A 75 7.79 -12.05 5.01
N THR A 76 6.50 -12.34 5.03
CA THR A 76 5.43 -11.34 5.27
C THR A 76 4.92 -11.36 6.71
N LYS A 77 5.29 -12.38 7.49
CA LYS A 77 5.01 -12.42 8.93
C LYS A 77 5.72 -11.25 9.63
N PHE A 78 4.97 -10.50 10.44
CA PHE A 78 5.47 -9.28 11.10
C PHE A 78 6.06 -8.21 10.15
N ILE A 79 5.72 -8.25 8.85
CA ILE A 79 6.23 -7.26 7.89
C ILE A 79 5.75 -5.84 8.22
N VAL A 80 4.59 -5.73 8.86
CA VAL A 80 4.10 -4.52 9.52
C VAL A 80 4.30 -4.70 11.01
N ASN A 81 5.38 -4.14 11.52
CA ASN A 81 5.78 -4.19 12.93
C ASN A 81 5.76 -2.79 13.55
N ARG A 82 6.11 -2.71 14.84
CA ARG A 82 6.12 -1.44 15.60
C ARG A 82 7.04 -0.42 14.94
N GLU A 83 8.21 -0.85 14.49
CA GLU A 83 9.24 0.02 13.93
C GLU A 83 8.73 0.67 12.64
N ARG A 84 8.10 -0.11 11.76
CA ARG A 84 7.52 0.40 10.50
C ARG A 84 6.25 1.20 10.69
N ILE A 85 5.44 0.88 11.70
CA ILE A 85 4.30 1.73 12.06
C ILE A 85 4.81 3.09 12.54
N ALA A 86 5.91 3.12 13.29
CA ALA A 86 6.51 4.36 13.78
C ALA A 86 7.10 5.26 12.66
N THR A 87 7.44 4.69 11.49
CA THR A 87 7.89 5.48 10.33
C THR A 87 6.75 6.03 9.48
N MET A 88 5.52 5.57 9.69
CA MET A 88 4.36 6.10 8.97
C MET A 88 4.12 7.56 9.33
N LYS A 89 3.49 8.30 8.40
CA LYS A 89 2.96 9.63 8.71
C LYS A 89 1.99 9.52 9.88
N SER A 90 2.04 10.48 10.81
CA SER A 90 1.21 10.49 12.03
C SER A 90 -0.30 10.45 11.75
N ASN A 91 -0.72 10.87 10.57
CA ASN A 91 -2.11 10.86 10.12
C ASN A 91 -2.44 9.71 9.15
N ALA A 92 -1.49 8.82 8.85
CA ALA A 92 -1.67 7.74 7.88
C ALA A 92 -2.72 6.74 8.34
N ILE A 93 -3.40 6.13 7.36
CA ILE A 93 -4.41 5.09 7.61
C ILE A 93 -3.85 3.74 7.16
N LEU A 94 -3.77 2.80 8.09
CA LEU A 94 -3.39 1.42 7.82
C LEU A 94 -4.64 0.55 7.73
N VAL A 95 -4.81 -0.17 6.60
CA VAL A 95 -5.90 -1.10 6.36
C VAL A 95 -5.32 -2.48 6.11
N ASN A 96 -5.55 -3.42 7.02
CA ASN A 96 -5.13 -4.80 6.84
C ASN A 96 -6.31 -5.69 6.44
N ILE A 97 -6.26 -6.22 5.22
CA ILE A 97 -7.22 -7.20 4.69
C ILE A 97 -6.59 -8.58 4.45
N GLY A 98 -5.33 -8.75 4.85
CA GLY A 98 -4.56 -9.98 4.73
C GLY A 98 -4.78 -10.91 5.92
N ARG A 99 -3.78 -10.97 6.81
CA ARG A 99 -3.78 -11.78 8.05
C ARG A 99 -3.25 -10.92 9.21
N GLY A 100 -3.69 -11.22 10.43
CA GLY A 100 -3.35 -10.46 11.64
C GLY A 100 -2.16 -11.01 12.44
N HIS A 101 -1.18 -11.63 11.76
CA HIS A 101 -0.04 -12.28 12.40
C HIS A 101 1.23 -11.45 12.29
#